data_AF-A0A1I1YBJ6-F1
#
_entry.id   AF-A0A1I1YBJ6-F1
#
_cell.length_a   1.000
_cell.length_b   1.000
_cell.length_c   1.000
_cell.angle_alpha   90.00
_cell.angle_beta   90.00
_cell.angle_gamma   90.00
#
_symmetry.space_group_name_H-M   'P 1'
#
loop_
_entity.id
_entity.type
_entity.pdbx_description
1 polymer ?
#
loop_
_entity_poly.entity_id
_entity_poly.type
_entity_poly.pdbx_seq_one_letter_code
_entity_poly.pdbx_strand_id
1 'polypeptide(L)'
;MYLDKIYTLQTGVSLKISTAALQKLIANAINQRLLSELENIRCIADLYAYLSVVVYEGAEDLIKRRHRWINHKIRKALLTKQPVAFNTFCKLFWRNLDEEDPDGDEWQQLIASDQFYSQLTTLLNKLRITERNLQQYKTTLPDLNLESA
;
A
#
# COMPACT_ATOMS: atom_id res chain seq x y z
N MET A 1 -8.45 4.86 12.41
CA MET A 1 -8.25 3.77 11.44
C MET A 1 -6.80 3.82 10.98
N TYR A 2 -6.06 2.71 11.07
CA TYR A 2 -4.71 2.56 10.52
C TYR A 2 -4.83 1.68 9.27
N LEU A 3 -4.32 2.11 8.11
CA LEU A 3 -3.89 1.13 7.12
C LEU A 3 -2.96 0.18 7.89
N ASP A 4 -3.15 -1.13 7.78
CA ASP A 4 -2.72 -2.19 8.71
C ASP A 4 -3.78 -2.75 9.70
N LYS A 5 -5.07 -2.41 9.55
CA LYS A 5 -6.16 -3.15 10.21
C LYS A 5 -6.57 -4.39 9.40
N ILE A 6 -6.97 -5.45 10.11
CA ILE A 6 -7.63 -6.62 9.51
C ILE A 6 -9.09 -6.27 9.21
N TYR A 7 -9.51 -6.53 7.98
CA TYR A 7 -10.87 -6.44 7.47
C TYR A 7 -11.36 -7.83 7.11
N THR A 8 -12.61 -8.13 7.45
CA THR A 8 -13.24 -9.40 7.14
C THR A 8 -14.41 -9.15 6.20
N LEU A 9 -14.39 -9.78 5.03
CA LEU A 9 -15.48 -9.75 4.06
C LEU A 9 -16.58 -10.73 4.50
N GLN A 10 -17.81 -10.55 4.01
CA GLN A 10 -18.94 -11.41 4.39
C GLN A 10 -18.73 -12.88 4.01
N THR A 11 -17.90 -13.16 3.02
CA THR A 11 -17.55 -14.52 2.60
C THR A 11 -16.56 -15.23 3.54
N GLY A 12 -16.11 -14.57 4.61
CA GLY A 12 -15.12 -15.09 5.57
C GLY A 12 -13.66 -14.84 5.15
N VAL A 13 -13.41 -14.09 4.08
CA VAL A 13 -12.06 -13.66 3.71
C VAL A 13 -11.58 -12.58 4.68
N SER A 14 -10.50 -12.87 5.41
CA SER A 14 -9.87 -11.93 6.34
C SER A 14 -8.57 -11.41 5.73
N LEU A 15 -8.44 -10.09 5.58
CA LEU A 15 -7.32 -9.46 4.88
C LEU A 15 -6.84 -8.17 5.54
N LYS A 16 -5.63 -7.72 5.21
CA LYS A 16 -5.06 -6.44 5.64
C LYS A 16 -4.39 -5.73 4.49
N ILE A 17 -4.70 -4.45 4.31
CA ILE A 17 -3.93 -3.54 3.46
C ILE A 17 -2.72 -3.06 4.27
N SER A 18 -1.53 -3.50 3.88
CA SER A 18 -0.26 -3.28 4.57
C SER A 18 0.52 -2.12 3.97
N THR A 19 1.05 -1.25 4.84
CA THR A 19 1.91 -0.12 4.48
C THR A 19 3.40 -0.40 4.71
N ALA A 20 3.76 -1.65 5.02
CA ALA A 20 5.12 -2.01 5.43
C ALA A 20 6.22 -1.60 4.42
N ALA A 21 5.96 -1.73 3.12
CA ALA A 21 6.91 -1.32 2.09
C ALA A 21 7.12 0.21 2.08
N LEU A 22 6.03 0.98 2.24
CA LEU A 22 6.12 2.43 2.35
C LEU A 22 6.86 2.87 3.63
N GLN A 23 6.57 2.24 4.76
CA GLN A 23 7.27 2.53 6.03
C GLN A 23 8.76 2.24 5.92
N LYS A 24 9.14 1.14 5.25
CA LYS A 24 10.54 0.80 4.98
C LYS A 24 11.21 1.83 4.07
N LEU A 25 10.51 2.29 3.02
CA LEU A 25 11.01 3.36 2.15
C LEU A 25 11.28 4.65 2.93
N ILE A 26 10.34 5.08 3.77
CA ILE A 26 10.50 6.26 4.63
C ILE A 26 11.70 6.10 5.56
N ALA A 27 11.81 4.96 6.24
CA ALA A 27 12.91 4.69 7.16
C ALA A 27 14.27 4.70 6.43
N ASN A 28 14.35 4.11 5.24
CA ASN A 28 15.56 4.13 4.42
C ASN A 28 15.93 5.54 3.96
N ALA A 29 14.97 6.32 3.46
CA ALA A 29 15.18 7.70 3.04
C ALA A 29 15.69 8.57 4.20
N ILE A 30 15.17 8.37 5.42
CA ILE A 30 15.65 9.05 6.63
C ILE A 30 17.08 8.62 6.97
N ASN A 31 17.34 7.31 7.05
CA ASN A 31 18.64 6.76 7.46
C ASN A 31 19.76 7.12 6.47
N GLN A 32 19.48 7.07 5.17
CA GLN A 32 20.45 7.33 4.11
C GLN A 32 20.46 8.79 3.66
N ARG A 33 19.53 9.62 4.15
CA ARG A 33 19.34 11.03 3.74
C ARG A 33 19.15 11.20 2.23
N LEU A 34 18.51 10.22 1.59
CA LEU A 34 18.26 10.20 0.15
C LEU A 34 16.82 10.63 -0.15
N LEU A 35 16.68 11.80 -0.77
CA LEU A 35 15.41 12.37 -1.19
C LEU A 35 14.83 11.69 -2.44
N SER A 36 15.70 11.19 -3.32
CA SER A 36 15.34 10.59 -4.61
C SER A 36 14.40 9.39 -4.49
N GLU A 37 14.41 8.69 -3.36
CA GLU A 37 13.50 7.56 -3.11
C GLU A 37 12.04 8.01 -2.90
N LEU A 38 11.82 9.23 -2.40
CA LEU A 38 10.49 9.77 -2.10
C LEU A 38 9.91 10.61 -3.26
N GLU A 39 10.78 11.15 -4.13
CA GLU A 39 10.41 12.03 -5.24
C GLU A 39 9.42 11.44 -6.25
N ASN A 40 9.31 10.11 -6.29
CA ASN A 40 8.37 9.40 -7.16
C ASN A 40 6.93 9.36 -6.61
N ILE A 41 6.69 9.84 -5.38
CA ILE A 41 5.38 9.81 -4.72
C ILE A 41 4.82 11.23 -4.62
N ARG A 42 4.01 11.64 -5.61
CA ARG A 42 3.46 13.01 -5.70
C ARG A 42 1.98 13.09 -5.37
N CYS A 43 1.24 12.01 -5.61
CA CYS A 43 -0.19 11.92 -5.38
C CYS A 43 -0.59 10.63 -4.66
N ILE A 44 -1.88 10.53 -4.31
CA ILE A 44 -2.44 9.34 -3.64
C ILE A 44 -2.28 8.09 -4.50
N ALA A 45 -2.45 8.19 -5.83
CA ALA A 45 -2.34 7.04 -6.72
C ALA A 45 -0.93 6.42 -6.70
N ASP A 46 0.11 7.24 -6.53
CA ASP A 46 1.49 6.75 -6.44
C ASP A 46 1.71 5.87 -5.20
N LEU A 47 0.94 6.10 -4.12
CA LEU A 47 1.01 5.27 -2.91
C LEU A 47 0.62 3.82 -3.18
N TYR A 48 -0.25 3.54 -4.15
CA TYR A 48 -0.73 2.19 -4.46
C TYR A 48 0.39 1.24 -4.85
N ALA A 49 1.49 1.74 -5.42
CA ALA A 49 2.67 0.94 -5.74
C ALA A 49 3.40 0.41 -4.49
N TYR A 50 3.19 1.03 -3.34
CA TYR A 50 3.83 0.71 -2.06
C TYR A 50 2.87 0.04 -1.06
N LEU A 51 1.64 -0.23 -1.47
CA LEU A 51 0.67 -0.98 -0.69
C LEU A 51 0.68 -2.46 -1.08
N SER A 52 0.37 -3.30 -0.12
CA SER A 52 0.18 -4.74 -0.33
C SER A 52 -1.03 -5.24 0.44
N VAL A 53 -1.58 -6.39 0.04
CA VAL A 53 -2.67 -7.07 0.72
C VAL A 53 -2.18 -8.41 1.23
N VAL A 54 -2.41 -8.69 2.51
CA VAL A 54 -2.15 -9.99 3.12
C VAL A 54 -3.50 -10.61 3.47
N VAL A 55 -3.77 -11.81 2.95
CA VAL A 55 -4.95 -12.60 3.30
C VAL A 55 -4.58 -13.59 4.40
N TYR A 56 -5.27 -13.51 5.54
CA TYR A 56 -5.03 -14.34 6.72
C TYR A 56 -5.90 -15.59 6.76
N GLU A 57 -7.17 -15.44 6.34
CA GLU A 57 -8.21 -16.47 6.36
C GLU A 57 -9.07 -16.38 5.08
N GLY A 58 -9.73 -17.48 4.72
CA GLY A 58 -10.59 -17.55 3.52
C GLY A 58 -9.85 -17.58 2.18
N ALA A 59 -8.52 -17.74 2.18
CA ALA A 59 -7.70 -17.73 0.96
C ALA A 59 -8.10 -18.83 -0.04
N GLU A 60 -8.43 -20.03 0.42
CA GLU A 60 -8.83 -21.14 -0.46
C GLU A 60 -10.14 -20.86 -1.20
N ASP A 61 -11.13 -20.32 -0.49
CA ASP A 61 -12.43 -20.04 -1.09
C ASP A 61 -12.37 -18.80 -2.00
N LEU A 62 -11.54 -17.81 -1.65
CA LEU A 62 -11.19 -16.72 -2.55
C LEU A 62 -10.53 -17.26 -3.84
N ILE A 63 -9.61 -18.23 -3.71
CA ILE A 63 -8.97 -18.88 -4.87
C ILE A 63 -9.98 -19.63 -5.73
N LYS A 64 -10.94 -20.34 -5.13
CA LYS A 64 -11.99 -21.05 -5.88
C LYS A 64 -12.87 -20.06 -6.65
N ARG A 65 -13.36 -19.01 -5.99
CA ARG A 65 -14.20 -17.98 -6.62
C ARG A 65 -13.46 -17.22 -7.72
N ARG A 66 -12.21 -16.80 -7.46
CA ARG A 66 -11.40 -15.98 -8.37
C ARG A 66 -10.39 -16.78 -9.20
N HIS A 67 -10.62 -18.08 -9.41
CA HIS A 67 -9.66 -18.96 -10.08
C HIS A 67 -9.23 -18.48 -11.47
N ARG A 68 -10.12 -17.81 -12.23
CA ARG A 68 -9.84 -17.27 -13.57
C ARG A 68 -8.84 -16.11 -13.55
N TRP A 69 -8.81 -15.34 -12.47
CA TRP A 69 -8.01 -14.12 -12.31
C TRP A 69 -6.71 -14.37 -11.52
N ILE A 70 -6.60 -15.53 -10.88
CA ILE A 70 -5.46 -15.90 -10.04
C ILE A 70 -4.46 -16.72 -10.85
N ASN A 71 -3.29 -16.12 -11.09
CA ASN A 71 -2.14 -16.86 -11.60
C ASN A 71 -1.42 -17.66 -10.50
N HIS A 72 -0.48 -18.52 -10.89
CA HIS A 72 0.28 -19.37 -9.97
C HIS A 72 1.01 -18.58 -8.87
N LYS A 73 1.57 -17.40 -9.19
CA LYS A 73 2.29 -16.55 -8.23
C LYS A 73 1.34 -16.01 -7.15
N ILE A 74 0.18 -15.49 -7.56
CA ILE A 74 -0.84 -14.98 -6.62
C ILE A 74 -1.40 -16.12 -5.78
N ARG A 75 -1.74 -17.27 -6.39
CA ARG A 75 -2.21 -18.46 -5.66
C ARG A 75 -1.23 -18.84 -4.55
N LYS A 76 0.06 -18.98 -4.89
CA LYS A 76 1.09 -19.33 -3.91
C LYS A 76 1.17 -18.28 -2.80
N ALA A 77 1.11 -16.99 -3.15
CA ALA A 77 1.17 -15.92 -2.16
C ALA A 77 -0.03 -15.96 -1.19
N LEU A 78 -1.24 -16.16 -1.70
CA LEU A 78 -2.45 -16.28 -0.89
C LEU A 78 -2.39 -17.48 0.07
N LEU A 79 -2.00 -18.66 -0.42
CA LEU A 79 -1.89 -19.88 0.40
C LEU A 79 -0.79 -19.80 1.47
N THR A 80 0.29 -19.06 1.20
CA THR A 80 1.43 -18.89 2.12
C THR A 80 1.37 -17.61 2.95
N LYS A 81 0.23 -16.90 2.94
CA LYS A 81 0.00 -15.62 3.64
C LYS A 81 1.06 -14.56 3.33
N GLN A 82 1.61 -14.59 2.11
CA GLN A 82 2.58 -13.62 1.65
C GLN A 82 1.87 -12.37 1.09
N PRO A 83 2.47 -11.17 1.22
CA PRO A 83 1.89 -9.96 0.67
C PRO A 83 1.75 -10.03 -0.86
N VAL A 84 0.55 -9.70 -1.35
CA VAL A 84 0.25 -9.49 -2.77
C VAL A 84 0.24 -7.98 -3.03
N ALA A 85 0.86 -7.50 -4.11
CA ALA A 85 0.83 -6.08 -4.44
C ALA A 85 -0.62 -5.56 -4.57
N PHE A 86 -0.92 -4.38 -4.01
CA PHE A 86 -2.28 -3.85 -3.93
C PHE A 86 -2.98 -3.79 -5.30
N ASN A 87 -2.31 -3.20 -6.30
CA ASN A 87 -2.85 -3.13 -7.67
C ASN A 87 -3.07 -4.51 -8.30
N THR A 88 -2.25 -5.50 -7.96
CA THR A 88 -2.45 -6.88 -8.42
C THR A 88 -3.64 -7.53 -7.72
N PHE A 89 -3.83 -7.27 -6.43
CA PHE A 89 -4.96 -7.78 -5.67
C PHE A 89 -6.29 -7.17 -6.13
N CYS A 90 -6.33 -5.86 -6.42
CA CYS A 90 -7.52 -5.19 -6.98
C CYS A 90 -8.01 -5.82 -8.28
N LYS A 91 -7.09 -6.34 -9.11
CA LYS A 91 -7.43 -7.02 -10.38
C LYS A 91 -8.16 -8.34 -10.18
N LEU A 92 -8.13 -8.94 -8.98
CA LEU A 92 -8.90 -10.15 -8.68
C LEU A 92 -10.41 -9.90 -8.73
N PHE A 93 -10.83 -8.65 -8.56
CA PHE A 93 -12.23 -8.23 -8.56
C PHE A 93 -12.60 -7.45 -9.83
N TRP A 94 -11.80 -7.58 -10.88
CA TRP A 94 -12.23 -7.16 -12.22
C TRP A 94 -13.31 -8.13 -12.69
N ARG A 95 -14.52 -7.62 -12.91
CA ARG A 95 -15.70 -8.41 -13.25
C ARG A 95 -16.13 -8.21 -14.69
N ASN A 96 -16.75 -9.25 -15.26
CA ASN A 96 -17.73 -9.06 -16.31
C ASN A 96 -19.06 -8.64 -15.65
N LEU A 97 -19.92 -7.92 -16.38
CA LEU A 97 -21.16 -7.34 -15.83
C LEU A 97 -22.11 -8.38 -15.19
N ASP A 98 -22.03 -9.64 -15.61
CA ASP A 98 -22.96 -10.71 -15.20
C ASP A 98 -22.43 -11.62 -14.06
N GLU A 99 -21.26 -11.33 -13.49
CA GLU A 99 -20.67 -12.15 -12.42
C GLU A 99 -21.02 -11.60 -11.03
N GLU A 100 -21.72 -12.40 -10.21
CA GLU A 100 -21.90 -12.09 -8.79
C GLU A 100 -20.56 -12.18 -8.05
N ASP A 101 -20.14 -11.05 -7.46
CA ASP A 101 -18.88 -10.91 -6.73
C ASP A 101 -19.09 -10.16 -5.41
N PRO A 102 -19.62 -10.84 -4.36
CA PRO A 102 -19.83 -10.19 -3.07
C PRO A 102 -18.52 -9.67 -2.45
N ASP A 103 -17.41 -10.38 -2.64
CA ASP A 103 -16.09 -9.93 -2.18
C ASP A 103 -15.63 -8.66 -2.91
N GLY A 104 -15.89 -8.60 -4.22
CA GLY A 104 -15.53 -7.49 -5.07
C GLY A 104 -16.31 -6.24 -4.75
N ASP A 105 -17.62 -6.34 -4.52
CA ASP A 105 -18.43 -5.19 -4.12
C ASP A 105 -17.99 -4.65 -2.75
N GLU A 106 -17.75 -5.51 -1.77
CA GLU A 106 -17.22 -5.09 -0.46
C GLU A 106 -15.80 -4.51 -0.57
N TRP A 107 -14.94 -5.12 -1.40
CA TRP A 107 -13.60 -4.60 -1.65
C TRP A 107 -13.64 -3.22 -2.30
N GLN A 108 -14.50 -3.02 -3.30
CA GLN A 108 -14.69 -1.72 -3.95
C GLN A 108 -15.24 -0.68 -2.98
N GLN A 109 -16.23 -1.03 -2.15
CA GLN A 109 -16.74 -0.14 -1.10
C GLN A 109 -15.64 0.26 -0.11
N LEU A 110 -14.80 -0.70 0.30
CA LEU A 110 -13.69 -0.45 1.20
C LEU A 110 -12.71 0.57 0.62
N ILE A 111 -12.25 0.35 -0.63
CA ILE A 111 -11.22 1.21 -1.26
C ILE A 111 -11.78 2.53 -1.84
N ALA A 112 -13.10 2.61 -2.07
CA ALA A 112 -13.76 3.84 -2.49
C ALA A 112 -14.24 4.71 -1.31
N SER A 113 -14.12 4.21 -0.07
CA SER A 113 -14.60 4.93 1.11
C SER A 113 -13.80 6.21 1.39
N ASP A 114 -14.50 7.24 1.88
CA ASP A 114 -13.88 8.49 2.38
C ASP A 114 -12.83 8.20 3.46
N GLN A 115 -13.07 7.15 4.24
CA GLN A 115 -12.19 6.73 5.31
C GLN A 115 -10.84 6.22 4.75
N PHE A 116 -10.87 5.40 3.70
CA PHE A 116 -9.66 4.95 3.01
C PHE A 116 -8.93 6.12 2.35
N TYR A 117 -9.66 7.01 1.68
CA TYR A 117 -9.09 8.23 1.08
C TYR A 117 -8.39 9.14 2.11
N SER A 118 -9.03 9.38 3.26
CA SER A 118 -8.49 10.18 4.36
C SER A 118 -7.17 9.61 4.91
N GLN A 119 -7.08 8.28 4.99
CA GLN A 119 -5.85 7.61 5.42
C GLN A 119 -4.70 7.77 4.42
N LEU A 120 -4.99 7.60 3.13
CA LEU A 120 -3.98 7.80 2.08
C LEU A 120 -3.50 9.26 2.05
N THR A 121 -4.41 10.19 2.25
CA THR A 121 -4.09 11.62 2.40
C THR A 121 -3.16 11.85 3.59
N THR A 122 -3.46 11.22 4.73
CA THR A 122 -2.61 11.30 5.93
C THR A 122 -1.21 10.74 5.68
N LEU A 123 -1.10 9.60 4.98
CA LEU A 123 0.19 9.02 4.60
C LEU A 123 0.97 9.93 3.66
N LEU A 124 0.31 10.48 2.64
CA LEU A 124 0.93 11.41 1.71
C LEU A 124 1.46 12.67 2.42
N ASN A 125 0.70 13.19 3.39
CA ASN A 125 1.15 14.33 4.18
C ASN A 125 2.36 14.00 5.06
N LYS A 126 2.43 12.79 5.64
CA LYS A 126 3.61 12.33 6.38
C LYS A 126 4.85 12.23 5.49
N LEU A 127 4.70 11.74 4.26
CA LEU A 127 5.78 11.72 3.28
C LEU A 127 6.28 13.13 2.96
N ARG A 128 5.37 14.06 2.66
CA ARG A 128 5.71 15.46 2.36
C ARG A 128 6.43 16.16 3.52
N ILE A 129 6.02 15.89 4.75
CA ILE A 129 6.73 16.40 5.95
C ILE A 129 8.14 15.81 6.04
N THR A 130 8.27 14.50 5.80
CA THR A 130 9.57 13.82 5.81
C THR A 130 10.51 14.38 4.74
N GLU A 131 10.03 14.57 3.51
CA GLU A 131 10.79 15.20 2.42
C GLU A 131 11.27 16.60 2.79
N ARG A 132 10.39 17.46 3.33
CA ARG A 132 10.75 18.83 3.76
C ARG A 132 11.81 18.81 4.84
N ASN A 133 11.67 17.95 5.85
CA ASN A 133 12.67 17.83 6.91
C ASN A 133 14.02 17.42 6.33
N LEU A 134 14.06 16.44 5.43
CA LEU A 134 15.29 16.00 4.78
C LEU A 134 15.92 17.09 3.89
N GLN A 135 15.11 17.89 3.20
CA GLN A 135 15.58 19.06 2.45
C GLN A 135 16.21 20.10 3.37
N GLN A 136 15.56 20.43 4.48
CA GLN A 136 16.09 21.36 5.49
C GLN A 136 17.43 20.88 6.05
N TYR A 137 17.59 19.58 6.35
CA TYR A 137 18.88 19.03 6.77
C TYR A 137 19.97 19.24 5.71
N LYS A 138 19.66 19.04 4.41
CA LYS A 138 20.63 19.28 3.33
C LYS A 138 21.00 20.75 3.17
N THR A 139 20.07 21.68 3.37
CA THR A 139 20.32 23.13 3.27
C THR A 139 21.00 23.71 4.50
N THR A 140 21.00 23.02 5.64
CA THR A 140 21.68 23.48 6.87
C THR A 140 23.15 23.02 6.94
N LEU A 141 23.50 21.96 6.21
CA LEU A 141 24.88 21.44 6.08
C LEU A 141 25.85 22.20 5.13
N PRO A 142 25.45 23.04 4.15
CA PRO A 142 26.41 23.66 3.21
C PRO A 142 27.25 24.78 3.82
N ASP A 143 26.84 25.38 4.94
CA ASP A 143 27.49 26.59 5.49
C ASP A 143 28.54 26.34 6.58
N LEU A 144 28.85 25.08 6.92
CA LEU A 144 29.91 24.77 7.91
C LEU A 144 31.31 24.62 7.30
N ASN A 145 31.49 24.93 6.01
CA ASN A 145 32.79 24.86 5.32
C ASN A 145 33.24 26.22 4.72
N LEU A 146 32.75 27.34 5.26
CA LEU A 146 33.24 28.68 4.91
C LEU A 146 33.60 29.46 6.18
N GLU A 147 34.58 28.96 6.93
CA GLU A 147 35.40 29.79 7.83
C GLU A 147 36.52 28.92 8.44
N SER A 148 37.66 28.84 7.76
CA SER A 148 38.93 28.46 8.37
C SER A 148 40.09 28.94 7.49
N ALA A 149 40.63 30.10 7.90
CA ALA A 149 41.94 30.70 7.62
C ALA A 149 42.25 31.22 6.20
#